data_AF-A0A7C0ZUV9-F1
#
_entry.id   AF-A0A7C0ZUV9-F1
#
_cell.length_a   1.000
_cell.length_b   1.000
_cell.length_c   1.000
_cell.angle_alpha   90.00
_cell.angle_beta   90.00
_cell.angle_gamma   90.00
#
_symmetry.space_group_name_H-M   'P 1'
#
loop_
_entity.id
_entity.type
_entity.pdbx_description
1 polymer ?
#
loop_
_entity_poly.entity_id
_entity_poly.type
_entity_poly.pdbx_seq_one_letter_code
_entity_poly.pdbx_strand_id
1 'polypeptide(L)'
;IMYYVYRFRSSRGSMNKEGRAEEDVRRVIVILLLGLFMVIAGSVGLKESGVGLARAIGVPEVYISIIIIAVGTSIPELATSIASAVKGVGEISVGNVIGANIIDIAIALGLAAVICPIPADTPSLRLTYPATLIIFIILELGLLLRKRVDRVLGTALIVAYAIYVYFLSVSYIL
;
A
#
# COMPACT_ATOMS: atom_id res chain seq x y z
N ILE A 1 -20.86 8.29 0.86
CA ILE A 1 -21.58 7.49 -0.17
C ILE A 1 -22.05 8.37 -1.35
N MET A 2 -22.86 9.40 -1.13
CA MET A 2 -23.40 10.26 -2.20
C MET A 2 -22.34 11.03 -3.03
N TYR A 3 -21.27 11.51 -2.40
CA TYR A 3 -20.12 12.15 -3.10
C TYR A 3 -19.36 11.17 -4.01
N TYR A 4 -19.18 9.92 -3.57
CA TYR A 4 -18.53 8.87 -4.34
C TYR A 4 -19.37 8.47 -5.56
N VAL A 5 -20.69 8.35 -5.40
CA VAL A 5 -21.63 8.05 -6.48
C VAL A 5 -21.65 9.17 -7.53
N TYR A 6 -21.63 10.44 -7.10
CA TYR A 6 -21.62 11.58 -8.02
C TYR A 6 -20.34 11.65 -8.87
N ARG A 7 -19.17 11.43 -8.24
CA ARG A 7 -17.87 11.43 -8.95
C ARG A 7 -17.73 10.24 -9.91
N PHE A 8 -18.23 9.07 -9.51
CA PHE A 8 -18.27 7.88 -10.37
C PHE A 8 -19.18 8.08 -11.61
N ARG A 9 -20.29 8.81 -11.46
CA ARG A 9 -21.21 9.12 -12.57
C ARG A 9 -20.66 10.20 -13.52
N SER A 10 -19.90 11.17 -13.00
CA SER A 10 -19.27 12.23 -13.80
C SER A 10 -18.07 11.70 -14.62
N SER A 11 -17.29 10.77 -14.06
CA SER A 11 -16.18 10.10 -14.78
C SER A 11 -16.65 9.29 -16.00
N ARG A 12 -17.84 8.69 -15.92
CA ARG A 12 -18.46 7.93 -17.03
C ARG A 12 -18.93 8.82 -18.19
N GLY A 13 -19.22 10.09 -17.93
CA GLY A 13 -19.62 11.08 -18.96
C GLY A 13 -18.45 11.58 -19.80
N SER A 14 -17.24 11.63 -19.24
CA SER A 14 -16.02 12.06 -19.95
C SER A 14 -15.36 10.92 -20.74
N MET A 15 -15.57 9.66 -20.34
CA MET A 15 -15.00 8.48 -21.00
C MET A 15 -15.68 8.12 -22.34
N ASN A 16 -16.79 8.79 -22.69
CA ASN A 16 -17.58 8.50 -23.89
C ASN A 16 -17.24 9.41 -25.09
N LYS A 17 -16.23 10.29 -24.97
CA LYS A 17 -15.86 11.25 -26.03
C LYS A 17 -14.45 11.06 -26.62
N GLU A 18 -13.65 10.15 -26.09
CA GLU A 18 -12.41 9.75 -26.76
C GLU A 18 -12.71 8.54 -27.64
N GLY A 19 -12.70 8.75 -28.96
CA GLY A 19 -12.83 7.68 -29.93
C GLY A 19 -11.80 6.60 -29.63
N ARG A 20 -12.27 5.43 -29.17
CA ARG A 20 -11.45 4.25 -29.05
C ARG A 20 -10.97 3.89 -30.45
N ALA A 21 -9.70 4.14 -30.74
CA ALA A 21 -9.00 3.27 -31.67
C ALA A 21 -9.27 1.84 -31.20
N GLU A 22 -9.58 0.92 -32.11
CA GLU A 22 -9.51 -0.52 -31.84
C GLU A 22 -8.06 -0.85 -31.50
N GLU A 23 -7.62 -0.51 -30.29
CA GLU A 23 -6.44 -1.10 -29.71
C GLU A 23 -6.74 -2.58 -29.57
N ASP A 24 -5.90 -3.40 -30.21
CA ASP A 24 -6.00 -4.84 -30.17
C ASP A 24 -6.06 -5.28 -28.70
N VAL A 25 -7.24 -5.70 -28.24
CA VAL A 25 -7.51 -6.12 -26.86
C VAL A 25 -6.51 -7.17 -26.42
N ARG A 26 -6.07 -8.02 -27.36
CA ARG A 26 -5.01 -9.01 -27.14
C ARG A 26 -3.70 -8.34 -26.72
N ARG A 27 -3.28 -7.26 -27.39
CA ARG A 27 -2.07 -6.51 -27.05
C ARG A 27 -2.16 -5.92 -25.65
N VAL A 28 -3.31 -5.33 -25.29
CA VAL A 28 -3.53 -4.77 -23.95
C VAL A 28 -3.42 -5.85 -22.87
N ILE A 29 -4.08 -6.99 -23.08
CA ILE A 29 -4.02 -8.13 -22.15
C ILE A 29 -2.58 -8.64 -21.99
N VAL A 30 -1.84 -8.78 -23.09
CA VAL A 30 -0.44 -9.24 -23.06
C VAL A 30 0.44 -8.27 -22.27
N ILE A 31 0.32 -6.96 -22.52
CA ILE A 31 1.09 -5.94 -21.79
C ILE A 31 0.73 -5.94 -20.30
N LEU A 32 -0.55 -6.08 -19.97
CA LEU A 32 -1.03 -6.13 -18.58
C LEU A 32 -0.46 -7.34 -17.85
N LEU A 33 -0.53 -8.54 -18.43
CA LEU A 33 -0.01 -9.77 -17.83
C LEU A 33 1.50 -9.72 -17.68
N LEU A 34 2.22 -9.22 -18.69
CA LEU A 34 3.68 -9.07 -18.62
C LEU A 34 4.09 -8.07 -17.53
N GLY A 35 3.41 -6.93 -17.44
CA GLY A 35 3.65 -5.93 -16.41
C GLY A 35 3.38 -6.47 -15.00
N LEU A 36 2.25 -7.17 -14.82
CA LEU A 36 1.91 -7.82 -13.56
C LEU A 36 2.98 -8.85 -13.15
N PHE A 37 3.39 -9.71 -14.08
CA PHE A 37 4.43 -10.70 -13.85
C PHE A 37 5.76 -10.05 -13.44
N MET A 38 6.21 -9.02 -14.16
CA MET A 38 7.45 -8.31 -13.85
C MET A 38 7.44 -7.67 -12.47
N VAL A 39 6.33 -7.04 -12.08
CA VAL A 39 6.19 -6.40 -10.77
C VAL A 39 6.20 -7.44 -9.65
N ILE A 40 5.47 -8.55 -9.81
CA ILE A 40 5.46 -9.64 -8.82
C ILE A 40 6.86 -10.27 -8.69
N ALA A 41 7.48 -10.62 -9.81
CA ALA A 41 8.82 -11.22 -9.82
C ALA A 41 9.85 -10.30 -9.16
N GLY A 42 9.82 -9.00 -9.48
CA GLY A 42 10.68 -7.99 -8.86
C GLY A 42 10.47 -7.85 -7.36
N SER A 43 9.21 -7.83 -6.90
CA SER A 43 8.88 -7.78 -5.47
C SER A 43 9.37 -9.02 -4.72
N VAL A 44 9.16 -10.22 -5.28
CA VAL A 44 9.62 -11.47 -4.65
C VAL A 44 11.14 -11.47 -4.52
N GLY A 45 11.86 -11.13 -5.59
CA GLY A 45 13.33 -11.06 -5.55
C GLY A 45 13.87 -10.03 -4.56
N LEU A 46 13.26 -8.84 -4.50
CA LEU A 46 13.67 -7.78 -3.57
C LEU A 46 13.37 -8.16 -2.10
N LYS A 47 12.20 -8.77 -1.85
CA LYS A 47 11.82 -9.27 -0.53
C LYS A 47 12.78 -10.37 -0.04
N GLU A 48 13.04 -11.38 -0.87
CA GLU A 48 13.93 -12.50 -0.50
C GLU A 48 15.36 -12.03 -0.24
N SER A 49 15.88 -11.16 -1.11
CA SER A 49 17.20 -10.57 -0.93
C SER A 49 17.28 -9.71 0.33
N GLY A 50 16.24 -8.90 0.61
CA GLY A 50 16.17 -8.07 1.81
C GLY A 50 16.11 -8.88 3.10
N VAL A 51 15.32 -9.96 3.13
CA VAL A 51 15.26 -10.89 4.26
C VAL A 51 16.61 -11.59 4.47
N GLY A 52 17.25 -12.03 3.38
CA GLY A 52 18.58 -12.67 3.44
C GLY A 52 19.65 -11.73 4.01
N LEU A 53 19.69 -10.48 3.54
CA LEU A 53 20.61 -9.46 4.05
C LEU A 53 20.36 -9.16 5.53
N ALA A 54 19.10 -8.98 5.93
CA ALA A 54 18.75 -8.66 7.30
C ALA A 54 19.15 -9.76 8.28
N ARG A 55 18.94 -11.03 7.91
CA ARG A 55 19.42 -12.18 8.68
C ARG A 55 20.95 -12.21 8.78
N ALA A 56 21.64 -11.93 7.68
CA ALA A 56 23.10 -11.93 7.64
C ALA A 56 23.73 -10.89 8.57
N ILE A 57 23.08 -9.73 8.77
CA ILE A 57 23.53 -8.68 9.68
C ILE A 57 22.97 -8.82 11.12
N GLY A 58 22.29 -9.93 11.43
CA GLY A 58 21.81 -10.23 12.78
C GLY A 58 20.54 -9.48 13.20
N VAL A 59 19.74 -8.98 12.25
CA VAL A 59 18.45 -8.32 12.58
C VAL A 59 17.48 -9.37 13.16
N PRO A 60 16.79 -9.09 14.28
CA PRO A 60 15.83 -10.02 14.87
C PRO A 60 14.67 -10.37 13.93
N GLU A 61 14.27 -11.65 13.91
CA GLU A 61 13.17 -12.15 13.04
C GLU A 61 11.85 -11.40 13.22
N VAL A 62 11.56 -10.94 14.45
CA VAL A 62 10.37 -10.13 14.72
C VAL A 62 10.40 -8.81 13.95
N TYR A 63 11.56 -8.14 13.89
CA TYR A 63 11.71 -6.91 13.10
C TYR A 63 11.65 -7.20 11.59
N ILE A 64 12.28 -8.28 11.13
CA ILE A 64 12.23 -8.71 9.72
C ILE A 64 10.78 -8.92 9.27
N SER A 65 9.97 -9.59 10.08
CA SER A 65 8.55 -9.84 9.77
C SER A 65 7.70 -8.57 9.77
N ILE A 66 7.88 -7.67 10.75
CA ILE A 66 7.07 -6.45 10.87
C ILE A 66 7.42 -5.41 9.79
N ILE A 67 8.68 -5.29 9.39
CA ILE A 67 9.11 -4.27 8.42
C ILE A 67 9.44 -4.86 7.07
N ILE A 68 10.41 -5.77 6.99
CA ILE A 68 10.99 -6.17 5.70
C ILE A 68 10.00 -6.99 4.90
N ILE A 69 9.32 -7.95 5.53
CA ILE A 69 8.30 -8.75 4.87
C ILE A 69 7.09 -7.89 4.53
N ALA A 70 6.60 -7.05 5.47
CA ALA A 70 5.44 -6.18 5.25
C ALA A 70 5.66 -5.15 4.13
N VAL A 71 6.81 -4.46 4.13
CA VAL A 71 7.20 -3.57 3.04
C VAL A 71 7.37 -4.37 1.75
N GLY A 72 7.98 -5.55 1.84
CA GLY A 72 8.22 -6.45 0.72
C GLY A 72 6.94 -6.82 -0.05
N THR A 73 5.86 -7.09 0.68
CA THR A 73 4.55 -7.40 0.11
C THR A 73 3.86 -6.18 -0.49
N SER A 74 4.18 -4.96 -0.04
CA SER A 74 3.61 -3.71 -0.55
C SER A 74 4.42 -3.07 -1.69
N ILE A 75 5.56 -3.65 -2.09
CA ILE A 75 6.38 -3.16 -3.21
C ILE A 75 5.58 -3.09 -4.53
N PRO A 76 4.81 -4.13 -4.92
CA PRO A 76 4.00 -4.09 -6.13
C PRO A 76 3.07 -2.88 -6.17
N GLU A 77 2.39 -2.63 -5.06
CA GLU A 77 1.41 -1.57 -4.87
C GLU A 77 2.08 -0.21 -4.87
N LEU A 78 3.25 -0.08 -4.25
CA LEU A 78 4.05 1.14 -4.32
C LEU A 78 4.49 1.43 -5.75
N ALA A 79 4.99 0.42 -6.49
CA ALA A 79 5.43 0.59 -7.87
C ALA A 79 4.28 1.04 -8.78
N THR A 80 3.11 0.41 -8.69
CA THR A 80 1.92 0.77 -9.48
C THR A 80 1.33 2.11 -9.06
N SER A 81 1.33 2.44 -7.77
CA SER A 81 0.88 3.73 -7.24
C SER A 81 1.77 4.89 -7.71
N ILE A 82 3.09 4.71 -7.70
CA ILE A 82 4.04 5.71 -8.18
C ILE A 82 3.91 5.86 -9.70
N ALA A 83 3.86 4.75 -10.45
CA ALA A 83 3.74 4.80 -11.90
C ALA A 83 2.46 5.52 -12.37
N SER A 84 1.33 5.30 -11.69
CA SER A 84 0.07 6.00 -11.99
C SER A 84 0.10 7.47 -11.55
N ALA A 85 0.70 7.79 -10.39
CA ALA A 85 0.84 9.17 -9.93
C ALA A 85 1.73 10.01 -10.86
N VAL A 86 2.86 9.47 -11.34
CA VAL A 86 3.76 10.14 -12.28
C VAL A 86 3.09 10.40 -13.63
N LYS A 87 2.18 9.52 -14.06
CA LYS A 87 1.38 9.69 -15.29
C LYS A 87 0.21 10.67 -15.13
N GLY A 88 0.04 11.32 -13.97
CA GLY A 88 -1.04 12.27 -13.72
C GLY A 88 -2.41 11.63 -13.46
N VAL A 89 -2.50 10.29 -13.44
CA VAL A 89 -3.73 9.53 -13.14
C VAL A 89 -3.76 9.11 -11.66
N GLY A 90 -3.70 10.11 -10.78
CA GLY A 90 -3.65 9.92 -9.33
C GLY A 90 -4.90 9.24 -8.73
N GLU A 91 -6.06 9.28 -9.41
CA GLU A 91 -7.26 8.55 -8.97
C GLU A 91 -7.03 7.03 -8.96
N ILE A 92 -6.25 6.51 -9.91
CA ILE A 92 -5.87 5.08 -9.97
C ILE A 92 -4.93 4.75 -8.80
N SER A 93 -3.99 5.64 -8.49
CA SER A 93 -3.06 5.49 -7.36
C SER A 93 -3.81 5.38 -6.03
N VAL A 94 -4.78 6.28 -5.79
CA VAL A 94 -5.61 6.25 -4.58
C VAL A 94 -6.49 5.00 -4.52
N GLY A 95 -7.08 4.60 -5.66
CA GLY A 95 -7.87 3.37 -5.75
C GLY A 95 -7.05 2.11 -5.43
N ASN A 96 -5.81 2.07 -5.89
CA ASN A 96 -4.87 0.97 -5.61
C ASN A 96 -4.55 0.87 -4.12
N VAL A 97 -4.18 1.98 -3.47
CA VAL A 97 -3.87 1.99 -2.02
C VAL A 97 -5.07 1.59 -1.17
N ILE A 98 -6.26 2.13 -1.47
CA ILE A 98 -7.49 1.80 -0.71
C ILE A 98 -7.86 0.33 -0.93
N GLY A 99 -7.82 -0.14 -2.17
CA GLY A 99 -8.15 -1.53 -2.51
C GLY A 99 -7.21 -2.54 -1.83
N ALA A 100 -5.90 -2.27 -1.87
CA ALA A 100 -4.89 -3.13 -1.24
C ALA A 100 -5.13 -3.24 0.28
N ASN A 101 -5.31 -2.12 0.99
CA ASN A 101 -5.56 -2.13 2.43
C ASN A 101 -6.84 -2.89 2.81
N ILE A 102 -7.90 -2.80 1.99
CA ILE A 102 -9.14 -3.56 2.22
C ILE A 102 -8.89 -5.05 2.05
N ILE A 103 -8.17 -5.46 0.99
CA ILE A 103 -7.84 -6.87 0.74
C ILE A 103 -6.93 -7.42 1.86
N ASP A 104 -5.95 -6.65 2.31
CA ASP A 104 -5.03 -7.06 3.38
C ASP A 104 -5.78 -7.30 4.69
N ILE A 105 -6.71 -6.42 5.07
CA ILE A 105 -7.46 -6.57 6.31
C ILE A 105 -8.55 -7.65 6.17
N ALA A 106 -9.34 -7.62 5.10
CA ALA A 106 -10.50 -8.49 4.96
C ALA A 106 -10.11 -9.92 4.59
N ILE A 107 -9.17 -10.09 3.67
CA ILE A 107 -8.76 -11.39 3.14
C ILE A 107 -7.52 -11.88 3.87
N ALA A 108 -6.40 -11.16 3.81
CA ALA A 108 -5.16 -11.71 4.37
C ALA A 108 -5.22 -11.88 5.89
N LEU A 109 -5.57 -10.83 6.63
CA LEU A 109 -5.70 -10.86 8.09
C LEU A 109 -6.97 -11.61 8.52
N GLY A 110 -8.11 -11.36 7.88
CA GLY A 110 -9.39 -12.01 8.22
C GLY A 110 -9.35 -13.52 8.04
N LEU A 111 -8.84 -14.02 6.90
CA LEU A 111 -8.70 -15.45 6.67
C LEU A 111 -7.65 -16.08 7.59
N ALA A 112 -6.52 -15.39 7.81
CA ALA A 112 -5.50 -15.86 8.74
C ALA A 112 -6.05 -16.02 10.16
N ALA A 113 -6.85 -15.06 10.64
CA ALA A 113 -7.46 -15.11 11.97
C ALA A 113 -8.51 -16.23 12.13
N VAL A 114 -9.21 -16.60 11.05
CA VAL A 114 -10.15 -17.73 11.04
C VAL A 114 -9.41 -19.07 11.11
N ILE A 115 -8.30 -19.20 10.38
CA ILE A 115 -7.51 -20.43 10.33
C ILE A 115 -6.66 -20.61 11.61
N CYS A 116 -6.02 -19.53 12.06
CA CYS A 116 -5.14 -19.50 13.23
C CYS A 116 -5.49 -18.27 14.09
N PRO A 117 -6.23 -18.45 15.19
CA PRO A 117 -6.63 -17.34 16.05
C PRO A 117 -5.43 -16.52 16.52
N ILE A 118 -5.44 -15.22 16.19
CA ILE A 118 -4.33 -14.31 16.50
C ILE A 118 -4.53 -13.76 17.91
N PRO A 119 -3.59 -13.96 18.84
CA PRO A 119 -3.69 -13.42 20.20
C PRO A 119 -3.62 -11.89 20.17
N ALA A 120 -4.55 -11.23 20.87
CA ALA A 120 -4.71 -9.78 20.82
C ALA A 120 -3.64 -8.97 21.56
N ASP A 121 -2.86 -9.61 22.46
CA ASP A 121 -1.98 -8.90 23.40
C ASP A 121 -0.49 -9.19 23.15
N THR A 122 -0.08 -9.24 21.88
CA THR A 122 1.34 -9.36 21.55
C THR A 122 2.08 -8.02 21.76
N PRO A 123 3.33 -8.04 22.23
CA PRO A 123 4.15 -6.82 22.36
C PRO A 123 4.27 -6.03 21.04
N SER A 124 4.22 -6.72 19.90
CA SER A 124 4.20 -6.12 18.56
C SER A 124 2.94 -5.31 18.28
N LEU A 125 1.76 -5.79 18.69
CA LEU A 125 0.50 -5.07 18.51
C LEU A 125 0.44 -3.77 19.33
N ARG A 126 1.08 -3.73 20.50
CA ARG A 126 1.08 -2.55 21.39
C ARG A 126 1.74 -1.32 20.77
N LEU A 127 2.70 -1.50 19.88
CA LEU A 127 3.34 -0.39 19.15
C LEU A 127 2.69 -0.15 17.79
N THR A 128 2.36 -1.20 17.05
CA THR A 128 1.80 -1.08 15.70
C THR A 128 0.39 -0.47 15.72
N TYR A 129 -0.49 -0.89 16.62
CA TYR A 129 -1.88 -0.43 16.65
C TYR A 129 -2.03 1.09 16.87
N PRO A 130 -1.41 1.71 17.90
CA PRO A 130 -1.50 3.16 18.08
C PRO A 130 -0.83 3.93 16.93
N ALA A 131 0.27 3.42 16.36
CA ALA A 131 0.92 4.05 15.22
C ALA A 131 0.01 4.06 13.98
N THR A 132 -0.65 2.94 13.67
CA THR A 132 -1.62 2.86 12.57
C THR A 132 -2.78 3.83 12.78
N LEU A 133 -3.32 3.94 14.00
CA LEU A 133 -4.38 4.90 14.32
C LEU A 133 -3.93 6.35 14.12
N ILE A 134 -2.74 6.72 14.59
CA ILE A 134 -2.20 8.08 14.41
C ILE A 134 -2.05 8.41 12.92
N ILE A 135 -1.51 7.49 12.12
CA ILE A 135 -1.35 7.67 10.68
C ILE A 135 -2.72 7.84 9.99
N PHE A 136 -3.72 7.05 10.38
CA PHE A 136 -5.09 7.18 9.88
C PHE A 136 -5.71 8.53 10.24
N ILE A 137 -5.54 9.00 11.48
CA ILE A 137 -6.04 10.31 11.93
C ILE A 137 -5.38 11.44 11.13
N ILE A 138 -4.06 11.39 10.91
CA ILE A 138 -3.34 12.37 10.09
C ILE A 138 -3.91 12.39 8.67
N LEU A 139 -4.13 11.22 8.08
CA LEU A 139 -4.69 11.08 6.75
C LEU A 139 -6.12 11.65 6.68
N GLU A 140 -6.99 11.27 7.62
CA GLU A 140 -8.40 11.69 7.66
C GLU A 140 -8.53 13.20 7.89
N LEU A 141 -7.83 13.75 8.88
CA LEU A 141 -7.83 15.18 9.15
C LEU A 141 -7.26 15.97 7.96
N GLY A 142 -6.18 15.47 7.36
CA GLY A 142 -5.61 16.05 6.15
C GLY A 142 -6.58 16.08 4.97
N LEU A 143 -7.34 14.99 4.78
CA LEU A 143 -8.36 14.90 3.74
C LEU A 143 -9.57 15.80 4.03
N LEU A 144 -10.02 15.92 5.28
CA LEU A 144 -11.12 16.81 5.66
C LEU A 144 -10.77 18.29 5.40
N LEU A 145 -9.54 18.69 5.73
CA LEU A 145 -9.08 20.07 5.57
C LEU A 145 -8.76 20.43 4.11
N ARG A 146 -8.16 19.51 3.35
CA ARG A 146 -7.61 19.83 2.01
C ARG A 146 -8.39 19.21 0.84
N LYS A 147 -9.27 18.25 1.09
CA LYS A 147 -10.08 17.52 0.09
C LYS A 147 -9.27 16.80 -1.01
N ARG A 148 -7.95 16.74 -0.89
CA ARG A 148 -7.00 16.07 -1.79
C ARG A 148 -5.74 15.69 -1.03
N VAL A 149 -5.04 14.67 -1.52
CA VAL A 149 -3.68 14.34 -1.04
C VAL A 149 -2.70 15.24 -1.79
N ASP A 150 -2.17 16.25 -1.11
CA ASP A 150 -1.16 17.16 -1.65
C ASP A 150 0.22 16.88 -1.07
N ARG A 151 1.23 17.63 -1.52
CA ARG A 151 2.63 17.45 -1.08
C ARG A 151 2.78 17.58 0.44
N VAL A 152 2.01 18.45 1.09
CA VAL A 152 2.10 18.65 2.54
C VAL A 152 1.59 17.43 3.28
N LEU A 153 0.42 16.92 2.90
CA LEU A 153 -0.12 15.69 3.51
C LEU A 153 0.77 14.49 3.23
N GLY A 154 1.27 14.35 1.99
CA GLY A 154 2.20 13.28 1.63
C GLY A 154 3.49 13.30 2.45
N THR A 155 4.11 14.48 2.60
CA THR A 155 5.30 14.63 3.45
C THR A 155 5.00 14.30 4.92
N ALA A 156 3.86 14.76 5.45
CA ALA A 156 3.46 14.44 6.82
C ALA A 156 3.31 12.93 7.06
N LEU A 157 2.71 12.20 6.11
CA LEU A 157 2.56 10.75 6.19
C LEU A 157 3.92 10.02 6.11
N ILE A 158 4.82 10.47 5.24
CA ILE A 158 6.18 9.90 5.14
C ILE A 158 6.95 10.12 6.45
N VAL A 159 6.89 11.31 7.03
CA VAL A 159 7.54 11.63 8.31
C VAL A 159 6.96 10.77 9.43
N ALA A 160 5.63 10.64 9.52
CA ALA A 160 4.97 9.79 10.51
C ALA A 160 5.40 8.32 10.38
N TYR A 161 5.47 7.81 9.14
CA TYR A 161 5.96 6.46 8.86
C TYR A 161 7.44 6.27 9.24
N ALA A 162 8.29 7.25 8.94
CA ALA A 162 9.71 7.22 9.32
C ALA A 162 9.90 7.21 10.83
N ILE A 163 9.11 8.00 11.57
CA ILE A 163 9.10 8.00 13.04
C ILE A 163 8.69 6.62 13.57
N TYR A 164 7.65 6.01 13.01
CA TYR A 164 7.22 4.65 13.38
C TYR A 164 8.33 3.61 13.17
N VAL A 165 8.97 3.61 12.00
CA VAL A 165 10.09 2.70 11.69
C VAL A 165 11.26 2.92 12.65
N TYR A 166 11.57 4.17 12.99
CA TYR A 166 12.63 4.49 13.94
C TYR A 166 12.33 3.94 15.34
N PHE A 167 11.13 4.20 15.89
CA PHE A 167 10.73 3.65 17.19
C PHE A 167 10.75 2.13 17.21
N LEU A 168 10.32 1.48 16.13
CA LEU A 168 10.39 0.04 16.01
C LEU A 168 11.84 -0.46 15.98
N SER A 169 12.72 0.22 15.23
CA SER A 169 14.15 -0.11 15.18
C SER A 169 14.77 -0.03 16.57
N VAL A 170 14.49 1.04 17.31
CA VAL A 170 14.98 1.23 18.68
C VAL A 170 14.42 0.17 19.64
N SER A 171 13.17 -0.25 19.47
CA SER A 171 12.54 -1.19 20.41
C SER A 171 12.96 -2.65 20.21
N TYR A 172 13.37 -3.02 18.98
CA TYR A 172 13.65 -4.41 18.62
C TYR A 172 15.11 -4.69 18.26
N ILE A 173 15.86 -3.69 17.76
CA ILE A 173 17.25 -3.88 17.30
C ILE A 173 18.27 -3.32 18.31
N LEU A 174 17.99 -2.16 18.89
CA LEU A 174 18.86 -1.48 19.86
C LEU A 174 18.53 -1.90 21.30
#